data_AF-A0A259Y0G4-F1
#
_entry.id   AF-A0A259Y0G4-F1
#
_cell.length_a   1.000
_cell.length_b   1.000
_cell.length_c   1.000
_cell.angle_alpha   90.00
_cell.angle_beta   90.00
_cell.angle_gamma   90.00
#
_symmetry.space_group_name_H-M   'P 1'
#
loop_
_entity.id
_entity.type
_entity.pdbx_description
1 polymer ?
#
loop_
_entity_poly.entity_id
_entity_poly.type
_entity_poly.pdbx_seq_one_letter_code
_entity_poly.pdbx_strand_id
1 'polypeptide(L)'
;MTIERPAAVDDVIPACTDDPSAWDLDASTKDRLKTAVRACRFECPVYDACREALAAGAVTPMSMVVAGIAYDYNGDPVDLDSPRARTGPRNERDTRWVDERGHSYNGHTGRWESPASAMEQRRRRIA
;
A
#
# COMPACT_ATOMS: atom_id res chain seq x y z
N MET A 1 -19.48 10.17 -27.01
CA MET A 1 -19.76 8.90 -26.32
C MET A 1 -19.50 9.12 -24.86
N THR A 2 -20.57 9.33 -24.09
CA THR A 2 -20.51 9.56 -22.66
C THR A 2 -20.36 8.21 -21.99
N ILE A 3 -19.26 7.98 -21.29
CA ILE A 3 -19.07 6.76 -20.52
C ILE A 3 -19.92 6.91 -19.26
N GLU A 4 -21.08 6.25 -19.24
CA GLU A 4 -21.89 6.13 -18.04
C GLU A 4 -21.10 5.33 -17.00
N ARG A 5 -20.92 5.94 -15.82
CA ARG A 5 -20.34 5.28 -14.66
C ARG A 5 -21.25 4.09 -14.32
N PRO A 6 -20.75 2.83 -14.35
CA PRO A 6 -21.59 1.68 -14.05
C PRO A 6 -22.22 1.89 -12.66
N ALA A 7 -23.51 1.56 -12.58
CA ALA A 7 -24.25 1.51 -11.31
C ALA A 7 -23.43 0.70 -10.31
N ALA A 8 -23.30 1.25 -9.10
CA ALA A 8 -22.51 0.71 -8.00
C ALA A 8 -22.57 -0.82 -7.99
N VAL A 9 -21.43 -1.47 -8.20
CA VAL A 9 -21.19 -2.75 -7.56
C VAL A 9 -21.41 -2.49 -6.08
N ASP A 10 -22.30 -3.25 -5.47
CA ASP A 10 -22.71 -3.11 -4.07
C ASP A 10 -21.53 -2.75 -3.17
N ASP A 11 -21.78 -1.93 -2.14
CA ASP A 11 -20.85 -1.36 -1.14
C ASP A 11 -19.96 -2.40 -0.41
N VAL A 12 -19.19 -3.18 -1.15
CA VAL A 12 -18.28 -4.20 -0.66
C VAL A 12 -16.94 -3.52 -0.48
N ILE A 13 -16.78 -2.90 0.69
CA ILE A 13 -15.55 -2.24 1.10
C ILE A 13 -14.52 -3.34 1.42
N PRO A 14 -13.38 -3.41 0.72
CA PRO A 14 -12.33 -4.35 1.07
C PRO A 14 -11.81 -4.09 2.49
N ALA A 15 -11.49 -5.15 3.23
CA ALA A 15 -11.01 -5.05 4.62
C ALA A 15 -9.75 -4.17 4.76
N CYS A 16 -8.94 -4.08 3.71
CA CYS A 16 -7.74 -3.23 3.68
C CYS A 16 -8.01 -1.73 3.56
N THR A 17 -9.25 -1.31 3.27
CA THR A 17 -9.60 0.11 3.10
C THR A 17 -9.90 0.81 4.43
N ASP A 18 -10.32 0.08 5.47
CA ASP A 18 -10.70 0.66 6.77
C ASP A 18 -9.49 1.21 7.54
N ASP A 19 -8.39 0.45 7.60
CA ASP A 19 -7.12 0.89 8.17
C ASP A 19 -5.94 0.47 7.27
N PRO A 20 -5.62 1.25 6.22
CA PRO A 20 -4.54 0.92 5.30
C PRO A 20 -3.17 0.78 5.98
N SER A 21 -2.94 1.50 7.09
CA SER A 21 -1.66 1.48 7.80
C SER A 21 -1.37 0.11 8.44
N ALA A 22 -2.42 -0.65 8.82
CA ALA A 22 -2.24 -2.00 9.34
C ALA A 22 -1.69 -2.99 8.31
N TRP A 23 -1.90 -2.70 7.02
CA TRP A 23 -1.55 -3.57 5.90
C TRP A 23 -0.23 -3.19 5.25
N ASP A 24 0.30 -2.01 5.55
CA ASP A 24 1.53 -1.47 5.00
C ASP A 24 2.77 -2.00 5.74
N LEU A 25 3.73 -2.56 5.00
CA LEU A 25 4.95 -3.16 5.55
C LEU A 25 5.87 -2.15 6.22
N ASP A 26 5.89 -0.92 5.73
CA ASP A 26 6.72 0.18 6.22
C ASP A 26 6.02 1.00 7.32
N ALA A 27 4.74 0.75 7.62
CA ALA A 27 4.01 1.36 8.73
C ALA A 27 3.69 0.40 9.88
N SER A 28 3.71 -0.91 9.64
CA SER A 28 3.10 -1.92 10.51
C SER A 28 4.11 -2.93 11.08
N THR A 29 3.79 -3.54 12.23
CA THR A 29 4.64 -4.58 12.83
C THR A 29 4.39 -5.95 12.21
N LYS A 30 5.33 -6.90 12.35
CA LYS A 30 5.14 -8.29 11.85
C LYS A 30 3.84 -8.92 12.32
N ASP A 31 3.52 -8.79 13.61
CA ASP A 31 2.31 -9.38 14.18
C ASP A 31 1.05 -8.77 13.60
N ARG A 32 1.03 -7.44 13.40
CA ARG A 32 -0.09 -6.75 12.77
C ARG A 32 -0.25 -7.15 11.30
N LEU A 33 0.85 -7.31 10.57
CA LEU A 33 0.85 -7.80 9.19
C LEU A 33 0.39 -9.25 9.08
N LYS A 34 0.73 -10.12 10.04
CA LYS A 34 0.20 -11.50 10.09
C LYS A 34 -1.31 -11.52 10.30
N THR A 35 -1.83 -10.63 11.15
CA THR A 35 -3.27 -10.43 11.32
C THR A 35 -3.91 -9.93 10.03
N ALA A 36 -3.31 -8.94 9.36
CA ALA A 36 -3.79 -8.45 8.06
C ALA A 36 -3.82 -9.56 6.98
N VAL A 37 -2.79 -10.41 6.91
CA VAL A 37 -2.77 -11.57 6.01
C VAL A 37 -3.92 -12.53 6.28
N ARG A 38 -4.23 -12.80 7.55
CA ARG A 38 -5.36 -13.66 7.93
C ARG A 38 -6.68 -13.01 7.55
N ALA A 39 -6.90 -11.75 7.92
CA ALA A 39 -8.11 -11.00 7.56
C ALA A 39 -8.29 -10.96 6.02
N CYS A 40 -7.21 -10.77 5.27
CA CYS A 40 -7.24 -10.80 3.81
C CYS A 40 -7.78 -12.12 3.25
N ARG A 41 -7.31 -13.24 3.78
CA ARG A 41 -7.65 -14.57 3.26
C ARG A 41 -9.02 -15.07 3.70
N PHE A 42 -9.44 -14.71 4.91
CA PHE A 42 -10.59 -15.33 5.55
C PHE A 42 -11.79 -14.40 5.73
N GLU A 43 -11.57 -13.08 5.67
CA GLU A 43 -12.60 -12.08 5.98
C GLU A 43 -12.85 -11.13 4.81
N CYS A 44 -11.90 -10.98 3.87
CA CYS A 44 -12.03 -10.04 2.77
C CYS A 44 -13.02 -10.54 1.71
N PRO A 45 -14.15 -9.85 1.50
CA PRO A 45 -15.20 -10.28 0.57
C PRO A 45 -14.79 -10.24 -0.91
N VAL A 46 -13.69 -9.56 -1.24
CA VAL A 46 -13.14 -9.44 -2.60
C VAL A 46 -11.84 -10.21 -2.80
N TYR A 47 -11.51 -11.14 -1.90
CA TYR A 47 -10.23 -11.86 -1.92
C TYR A 47 -9.93 -12.55 -3.27
N ASP A 48 -10.89 -13.30 -3.83
CA ASP A 48 -10.68 -14.04 -5.08
C ASP A 48 -10.48 -13.09 -6.27
N ALA A 49 -11.30 -12.04 -6.38
CA ALA A 49 -11.14 -11.02 -7.41
C ALA A 49 -9.79 -10.28 -7.28
N CYS A 50 -9.34 -9.99 -6.05
CA CYS A 50 -8.03 -9.39 -5.78
C CYS A 50 -6.89 -10.30 -6.22
N ARG A 51 -7.01 -11.62 -5.97
CA ARG A 51 -6.05 -12.62 -6.43
C ARG A 51 -5.96 -12.70 -7.95
N GLU A 52 -7.10 -12.69 -8.63
CA GLU A 52 -7.15 -12.73 -10.09
C GLU A 52 -6.53 -11.47 -10.71
N ALA A 53 -6.86 -10.29 -10.17
CA ALA A 53 -6.28 -9.02 -10.62
C ALA A 53 -4.76 -8.97 -10.43
N LEU A 54 -4.26 -9.50 -9.30
CA LEU A 54 -2.83 -9.62 -9.04
C LEU A 54 -2.16 -10.58 -10.03
N ALA A 55 -2.74 -11.74 -10.29
CA ALA A 55 -2.22 -12.73 -11.25
C ALA A 55 -2.21 -12.21 -12.69
N ALA A 56 -3.19 -11.36 -13.04
CA ALA A 56 -3.25 -10.69 -14.34
C ALA A 56 -2.30 -9.48 -14.45
N GLY A 57 -1.61 -9.09 -13.38
CA GLY A 57 -0.74 -7.92 -13.35
C GLY A 57 -1.48 -6.57 -13.36
N ALA A 58 -2.80 -6.59 -13.13
CA ALA A 58 -3.61 -5.36 -13.06
C ALA A 58 -3.38 -4.58 -11.75
N VAL A 59 -2.81 -5.24 -10.73
CA VAL A 59 -2.41 -4.64 -9.45
C VAL A 59 -0.94 -5.00 -9.20
N THR A 60 -0.12 -4.00 -8.93
CA THR A 60 1.28 -4.19 -8.50
C THR A 60 1.37 -3.95 -7.00
N PRO A 61 1.70 -4.96 -6.18
CA PRO A 61 1.82 -4.79 -4.75
C PRO A 61 3.14 -4.09 -4.43
N MET A 62 3.10 -3.06 -3.57
CA MET A 62 4.31 -2.38 -3.11
C MET A 62 4.20 -2.09 -1.62
N SER A 63 5.13 -2.63 -0.83
CA SER A 63 5.21 -2.42 0.62
C SER A 63 3.89 -2.68 1.36
N MET A 64 3.14 -3.73 1.00
CA MET A 64 1.84 -3.98 1.63
C MET A 64 1.41 -5.45 1.56
N VAL A 65 0.39 -5.80 2.33
CA VAL A 65 -0.33 -7.06 2.22
C VAL A 65 -1.36 -6.96 1.10
N VAL A 66 -1.22 -7.78 0.07
CA VAL A 66 -2.16 -7.90 -1.05
C VAL A 66 -2.51 -9.36 -1.25
N ALA A 67 -3.79 -9.66 -1.45
CA ALA A 67 -4.27 -10.99 -1.77
C ALA A 67 -3.73 -12.10 -0.82
N GLY A 68 -3.60 -11.76 0.46
CA GLY A 68 -3.13 -12.66 1.52
C GLY A 68 -1.62 -12.89 1.52
N ILE A 69 -0.82 -12.04 0.88
CA ILE A 69 0.64 -12.14 0.84
C ILE A 69 1.23 -10.78 1.18
N ALA A 70 2.27 -10.75 2.02
CA ALA A 70 3.04 -9.55 2.29
C ALA A 70 4.07 -9.33 1.18
N TYR A 71 4.18 -8.10 0.68
CA TYR A 71 5.13 -7.72 -0.35
C TYR A 71 6.02 -6.57 0.12
N ASP A 72 7.29 -6.61 -0.26
CA ASP A 72 8.20 -5.49 -0.05
C ASP A 72 8.00 -4.39 -1.12
N TYR A 73 8.83 -3.36 -1.04
CA TYR A 73 8.80 -2.22 -1.96
C TYR A 73 9.03 -2.62 -3.44
N ASN A 74 9.76 -3.69 -3.69
CA ASN A 74 10.04 -4.16 -5.05
C ASN A 74 8.91 -5.04 -5.60
N GLY A 75 7.89 -5.32 -4.78
CA GLY A 75 6.84 -6.29 -5.11
C GLY A 75 7.28 -7.74 -4.91
N ASP A 76 8.37 -7.98 -4.17
CA ASP A 76 8.82 -9.33 -3.83
C ASP A 76 8.06 -9.85 -2.59
N PRO A 77 7.59 -11.11 -2.59
CA PRO A 77 6.95 -11.69 -1.41
C PRO A 77 7.87 -11.72 -0.19
N VAL A 78 7.33 -11.35 0.96
CA VAL A 78 8.02 -11.35 2.25
C VAL A 78 7.48 -12.45 3.15
N ASP A 79 8.39 -13.29 3.63
CA ASP A 79 8.11 -14.23 4.70
C ASP A 79 8.11 -13.53 6.06
N LEU A 80 6.92 -13.30 6.63
CA LEU A 80 6.74 -12.63 7.93
C LEU A 80 7.19 -13.48 9.13
N ASP A 81 7.42 -14.78 8.97
CA ASP A 81 7.98 -15.64 10.03
C ASP A 81 9.52 -15.57 10.05
N SER A 82 10.13 -15.09 8.97
CA SER A 82 11.57 -14.88 8.92
C SER A 82 12.02 -13.80 9.91
N PRO A 83 13.07 -14.05 10.71
CA PRO A 83 13.66 -13.01 11.55
C PRO A 83 14.24 -11.86 10.71
N ARG A 84 14.60 -12.11 9.44
CA ARG A 84 15.16 -11.12 8.52
C ARG A 84 14.11 -10.22 7.86
N ALA A 85 12.82 -10.55 7.96
CA ALA A 85 11.77 -9.68 7.43
C ALA A 85 11.86 -8.32 8.13
N ARG A 86 12.01 -7.27 7.32
CA ARG A 86 12.14 -5.90 7.81
C ARG A 86 10.78 -5.23 7.66
N THR A 87 10.12 -4.98 8.78
CA THR A 87 8.79 -4.34 8.83
C THR A 87 8.82 -3.20 9.85
N GLY A 88 7.81 -2.34 9.81
CA GLY A 88 7.61 -1.28 10.78
C GLY A 88 8.07 0.08 10.29
N PRO A 89 7.80 1.14 11.07
CA PRO A 89 8.03 2.54 10.68
C PRO A 89 9.46 2.75 10.20
N ARG A 90 9.64 2.78 8.87
CA ARG A 90 10.94 3.10 8.28
C ARG A 90 11.03 4.60 8.07
N ASN A 91 11.47 5.29 9.12
CA ASN A 91 11.69 6.73 9.12
C ASN A 91 12.81 7.18 8.15
N GLU A 92 13.59 6.22 7.66
CA GLU A 92 14.78 6.43 6.82
C GLU A 92 14.48 6.44 5.32
N ARG A 93 13.28 6.00 4.91
CA ARG A 93 12.95 5.80 3.50
C ARG A 93 11.74 6.62 3.12
N ASP A 94 12.01 7.58 2.25
CA ASP A 94 11.02 8.45 1.65
C ASP A 94 10.18 7.65 0.62
N THR A 95 9.11 7.00 1.07
CA THR A 95 8.18 6.20 0.22
C THR A 95 7.18 7.08 -0.54
N ARG A 96 7.54 8.33 -0.83
CA ARG A 96 6.69 9.27 -1.55
C ARG A 96 6.65 8.90 -3.04
N TRP A 97 5.56 8.26 -3.46
CA TRP A 97 5.23 8.09 -4.88
C TRP A 97 4.83 9.45 -5.45
N VAL A 98 5.57 9.95 -6.46
CA VAL A 98 5.40 11.29 -7.03
C VAL A 98 4.63 11.19 -8.35
N ASP A 99 3.53 11.91 -8.47
CA ASP A 99 2.77 12.00 -9.73
C ASP A 99 3.46 12.91 -10.76
N GLU A 100 2.95 12.94 -12.00
CA GLU A 100 3.46 13.80 -13.08
C GLU A 100 3.39 15.31 -12.75
N ARG A 101 2.62 15.69 -11.72
CA ARG A 101 2.41 17.07 -11.26
C ARG A 101 3.23 17.41 -10.01
N GLY A 102 4.05 16.48 -9.53
CA GLY A 102 4.93 16.66 -8.37
C GLY A 102 4.25 16.47 -7.01
N HIS A 103 3.01 15.98 -6.95
CA HIS A 103 2.36 15.64 -5.68
C HIS A 103 2.87 14.29 -5.20
N SER A 104 3.13 14.19 -3.90
CA SER A 104 3.58 12.95 -3.28
C SER A 104 2.49 12.34 -2.43
N TYR A 105 2.15 11.07 -2.66
CA TYR A 105 1.32 10.32 -1.73
C TYR A 105 2.16 9.94 -0.51
N ASN A 106 1.78 10.46 0.67
CA ASN A 106 2.43 10.11 1.93
C ASN A 106 1.74 8.88 2.52
N GLY A 107 2.36 7.71 2.35
CA GLY A 107 1.90 6.45 2.92
C GLY A 107 1.77 6.45 4.45
N HIS A 108 2.47 7.36 5.16
CA HIS A 108 2.36 7.51 6.61
C HIS A 108 1.09 8.25 7.07
N THR A 109 0.51 9.12 6.23
CA THR A 109 -0.67 9.92 6.59
C THR A 109 -1.90 9.62 5.76
N GLY A 110 -1.76 8.80 4.71
CA GLY A 110 -2.84 8.50 3.75
C GLY A 110 -3.27 9.73 2.95
N ARG A 111 -2.42 10.76 2.84
CA ARG A 111 -2.75 12.04 2.19
C ARG A 111 -1.80 12.34 1.04
N TRP A 112 -2.34 13.03 0.05
CA TRP A 112 -1.57 13.68 -0.98
C TRP A 112 -0.95 14.97 -0.44
N GLU A 113 0.37 15.06 -0.49
CA GLU A 113 1.12 16.27 -0.16
C GLU A 113 1.41 17.05 -1.43
N SER A 114 1.21 18.37 -1.37
CA SER A 114 1.53 19.29 -2.47
C SER A 114 3.03 19.29 -2.76
N PRO A 115 3.44 19.56 -4.02
CA PRO A 115 4.85 19.65 -4.38
C PRO A 115 5.57 20.61 -3.43
N ALA A 116 6.56 20.09 -2.72
CA ALA A 116 7.39 20.91 -1.86
C ALA A 116 7.99 22.04 -2.70
N SER A 117 7.91 23.29 -2.21
CA SER A 117 8.44 24.43 -2.95
C SER A 117 9.90 24.17 -3.36
N ALA A 118 10.35 24.72 -4.50
CA ALA A 118 11.72 24.53 -4.98
C ALA A 118 12.81 24.89 -3.94
N MET A 119 12.48 25.76 -2.98
CA MET A 119 13.34 26.14 -1.85
C MET A 119 13.49 25.02 -0.81
N GLU A 120 12.41 24.29 -0.52
CA GLU A 120 12.38 23.16 0.41
C GLU A 120 13.21 21.97 -0.14
N GLN A 121 13.10 21.73 -1.46
CA GLN A 121 13.85 20.68 -2.16
C GLN A 121 15.36 20.96 -2.18
N ARG A 122 15.77 22.24 -2.30
CA ARG A 122 17.19 22.65 -2.22
C ARG A 122 17.79 22.44 -0.84
N ARG A 123 17.03 22.66 0.23
CA ARG A 123 17.52 22.45 1.61
C ARG A 123 17.75 20.97 1.93
N ARG A 124 16.92 20.07 1.41
CA ARG A 124 17.04 18.62 1.65
C ARG A 124 18.16 17.92 0.87
N ARG A 125 18.70 18.52 -0.19
CA ARG A 125 19.84 17.96 -0.96
C ARG A 125 21.23 18.31 -0.40
N ILE A 126 21.31 19.21 0.57
CA ILE A 126 22.56 19.74 1.11
C ILE A 126 22.83 19.22 2.54
N ALA A 127 21.88 18.47 3.12
CA ALA A 127 22.00 17.85 4.44
C ALA A 127 22.35 16.36 4.32
#